data_AF-A0A6L3EZQ3-F1
#
_entry.id   AF-A0A6L3EZQ3-F1
#
_cell.length_a   1.000
_cell.length_b   1.000
_cell.length_c   1.000
_cell.angle_alpha   90.00
_cell.angle_beta   90.00
_cell.angle_gamma   90.00
#
_symmetry.space_group_name_H-M   'P 1'
#
loop_
_entity.id
_entity.type
_entity.pdbx_description
1 polymer ?
#
loop_
_entity_poly.entity_id
_entity_poly.type
_entity_poly.pdbx_seq_one_letter_code
_entity_poly.pdbx_strand_id
1 'polypeptide(L)'
;MKRKLLNNIALGSLLILFLAACISTVAESNSSNQEGITEQVNALANEQGVAETAVFLPTVTKEATTSTYTLVETGQGYCYNSSGEKIDCPTEGEPFYGQDAQFIGAAFSFTDNDDGTVTDNVTGLIWEQTPDSSKRGWADAQTYCEDLSLAGSDDWRTPSLKELFSLSDFESGWPYIDMNYFDLITDAGQDKLEQYWASNYYEVDTSEAAPNQAIGVNHATGHIKAYPDGANGGGGPAGKYVRCVLGDAYLVNDFVDNDDGTITDNATGLMWLQDDSGEGMDWESALAYANETSFAGYDDWRVPNVKELQSIVDYSGVYPAIDQTHFNFTDEDAYFWTSTSAYFSPDNQGYYYAWYVAFGYAVDWEGNDSHGAGAVRFDVKAEGGPAGEDPERIYNYVRLVRGGNVNETLEGDPTADDSASWVGGAPDNTGGPEGAGGPEGAGSPGGMPDFAAAAATLGITEEELMAALGDSNQGPPDFEAAAATLGITAEELENAVMSNISSSTDPNQPAAQPTDASGYPAAAADQPTDASSGQQDGPQGDPGGQGGQQSGRGGQPMIDFAVAAEQLGVTEEVLLAALGIQEGGMPPGGQPPAGRP
;
A
#
# COMPACT_ATOMS: atom_id res chain seq x y z
N MET A 1 -57.79 -3.82 39.00
CA MET A 1 -56.96 -2.60 38.79
C MET A 1 -55.55 -2.73 39.35
N LYS A 2 -55.32 -3.07 40.63
CA LYS A 2 -53.96 -3.14 41.22
C LYS A 2 -52.98 -4.09 40.52
N ARG A 3 -53.40 -5.27 40.03
CA ARG A 3 -52.54 -6.21 39.26
C ARG A 3 -52.11 -5.72 37.87
N LYS A 4 -52.92 -4.88 37.20
CA LYS A 4 -52.55 -4.30 35.89
C LYS A 4 -51.54 -3.15 36.04
N LEU A 5 -51.61 -2.41 37.15
CA LEU A 5 -50.67 -1.34 37.46
C LEU A 5 -49.28 -1.90 37.81
N LEU A 6 -49.22 -2.99 38.59
CA LEU A 6 -47.97 -3.67 38.95
C LEU A 6 -47.26 -4.33 37.75
N ASN A 7 -48.01 -4.89 36.79
CA ASN A 7 -47.41 -5.46 35.57
C ASN A 7 -46.85 -4.39 34.63
N ASN A 8 -47.48 -3.22 34.53
CA ASN A 8 -46.97 -2.14 33.68
C ASN A 8 -45.71 -1.47 34.25
N ILE A 9 -45.61 -1.36 35.59
CA ILE A 9 -44.41 -0.86 36.26
C ILE A 9 -43.24 -1.86 36.08
N ALA A 10 -43.51 -3.16 36.23
CA ALA A 10 -42.49 -4.19 36.04
C ALA A 10 -41.97 -4.29 34.60
N LEU A 11 -42.83 -4.12 33.58
CA LEU A 11 -42.40 -4.06 32.18
C LEU A 11 -41.59 -2.79 31.87
N GLY A 12 -41.98 -1.64 32.44
CA GLY A 12 -41.24 -0.38 32.26
C GLY A 12 -39.84 -0.45 32.85
N SER A 13 -39.69 -1.02 34.06
CA SER A 13 -38.37 -1.21 34.69
C SER A 13 -37.48 -2.21 33.94
N LEU A 14 -38.06 -3.24 33.32
CA LEU A 14 -37.30 -4.22 32.53
C LEU A 14 -36.83 -3.64 31.20
N LEU A 15 -37.64 -2.79 30.56
CA LEU A 15 -37.30 -2.09 29.32
C LEU A 15 -36.17 -1.06 29.54
N ILE A 16 -36.17 -0.37 30.68
CA ILE A 16 -35.10 0.57 31.06
C ILE A 16 -33.77 -0.16 31.32
N LEU A 17 -33.81 -1.32 31.99
CA LEU A 17 -32.62 -2.16 32.19
C LEU A 17 -32.08 -2.72 30.86
N PHE A 18 -32.96 -3.07 29.92
CA PHE A 18 -32.57 -3.55 28.59
C PHE A 18 -31.98 -2.42 27.74
N LEU A 19 -32.58 -1.21 27.76
CA LEU A 19 -32.04 -0.03 27.09
C LEU A 19 -30.70 0.41 27.70
N ALA A 20 -30.56 0.39 29.03
CA ALA A 20 -29.29 0.70 29.69
C ALA A 20 -28.19 -0.30 29.28
N ALA A 21 -28.52 -1.60 29.20
CA ALA A 21 -27.58 -2.62 28.73
C ALA A 21 -27.22 -2.45 27.24
N CYS A 22 -28.19 -2.14 26.38
CA CYS A 22 -27.95 -1.88 24.95
C CYS A 22 -27.18 -0.57 24.70
N ILE A 23 -27.30 0.42 25.58
CA ILE A 23 -26.57 1.69 25.48
C ILE A 23 -25.14 1.53 26.03
N SER A 24 -24.93 0.70 27.07
CA SER A 24 -23.59 0.36 27.56
C SER A 24 -22.74 -0.36 26.51
N THR A 25 -23.34 -1.18 25.64
CA THR A 25 -22.63 -1.81 24.51
C THR A 25 -22.33 -0.87 23.34
N VAL A 26 -22.91 0.34 23.32
CA VAL A 26 -22.70 1.34 22.24
C VAL A 26 -21.78 2.47 22.70
N ALA A 27 -21.60 2.67 24.01
CA ALA A 27 -20.80 3.75 24.59
C ALA A 27 -19.33 3.38 24.87
N GLU A 28 -18.82 2.29 24.29
CA GLU A 28 -17.49 1.75 24.60
C GLU A 28 -16.31 2.59 24.05
N SER A 29 -16.53 3.72 23.36
CA SER A 29 -15.47 4.47 22.67
C SER A 29 -15.37 5.99 22.92
N ASN A 30 -16.18 6.65 23.77
CA ASN A 30 -16.03 8.10 23.96
C ASN A 30 -16.56 8.64 25.31
N SER A 31 -15.69 9.28 26.11
CA SER A 31 -16.01 9.78 27.46
C SER A 31 -17.01 10.96 27.45
N SER A 32 -17.04 11.76 26.38
CA SER A 32 -17.97 12.88 26.19
C SER A 32 -19.44 12.44 26.04
N ASN A 33 -19.68 11.20 25.60
CA ASN A 33 -21.03 10.66 25.41
C ASN A 33 -21.71 10.19 26.71
N GLN A 34 -20.95 9.97 27.80
CA GLN A 34 -21.49 9.43 29.05
C GLN A 34 -22.35 10.43 29.84
N GLU A 35 -22.01 11.73 29.84
CA GLU A 35 -22.80 12.76 30.52
C GLU A 35 -24.15 12.98 29.82
N GLY A 36 -24.17 13.01 28.49
CA GLY A 36 -25.40 13.15 27.69
C GLY A 36 -26.35 11.96 27.83
N ILE A 37 -25.83 10.73 27.91
CA ILE A 37 -26.63 9.52 28.13
C ILE A 37 -27.26 9.53 29.53
N THR A 38 -26.52 9.95 30.55
CA THR A 38 -27.03 10.04 31.93
C THR A 38 -28.18 11.03 32.02
N GLU A 39 -28.10 12.15 31.30
CA GLU A 39 -29.16 13.16 31.26
C GLU A 39 -30.41 12.66 30.52
N GLN A 40 -30.25 11.94 29.41
CA GLN A 40 -31.36 11.35 28.64
C GLN A 40 -32.08 10.21 29.37
N VAL A 41 -31.34 9.35 30.07
CA VAL A 41 -31.92 8.26 30.90
C VAL A 41 -32.70 8.85 32.08
N ASN A 42 -32.20 9.93 32.70
CA ASN A 42 -32.89 10.62 33.77
C ASN A 42 -34.15 11.36 33.29
N ALA A 43 -34.13 11.92 32.07
CA ALA A 43 -35.31 12.53 31.45
C ALA A 43 -36.42 11.51 31.17
N LEU A 44 -36.06 10.33 30.63
CA LEU A 44 -36.99 9.23 30.37
C LEU A 44 -37.57 8.62 31.67
N ALA A 45 -36.78 8.52 32.73
CA ALA A 45 -37.25 8.06 34.04
C ALA A 45 -38.30 9.00 34.66
N ASN A 46 -38.13 10.32 34.45
CA ASN A 46 -39.06 11.34 34.91
C ASN A 46 -40.40 11.33 34.14
N GLU A 47 -40.40 11.12 32.83
CA GLU A 47 -41.64 11.05 32.03
C GLU A 47 -42.52 9.85 32.39
N GLN A 48 -41.94 8.75 32.87
CA GLN A 48 -42.66 7.52 33.22
C GLN A 48 -43.11 7.45 34.70
N GLY A 49 -42.81 8.48 35.51
CA GLY A 49 -43.27 8.59 36.90
C GLY A 49 -42.70 7.53 37.85
N VAL A 50 -41.50 7.01 37.55
CA VAL A 50 -40.79 6.06 38.42
C VAL A 50 -40.09 6.85 39.52
N ALA A 51 -40.55 6.72 40.76
CA ALA A 51 -39.96 7.42 41.90
C ALA A 51 -38.48 7.04 42.07
N GLU A 52 -37.65 8.08 42.29
CA GLU A 52 -36.19 8.04 42.55
C GLU A 52 -35.77 6.79 43.30
N THR A 53 -35.39 5.77 42.55
CA THR A 53 -34.52 4.71 43.04
C THR A 53 -33.25 4.95 42.27
N ALA A 54 -32.27 5.60 42.91
CA ALA A 54 -30.97 5.86 42.30
C ALA A 54 -30.43 4.54 41.73
N VAL A 55 -30.43 4.42 40.40
CA VAL A 55 -29.79 3.31 39.72
C VAL A 55 -28.31 3.57 39.86
N PHE A 56 -27.70 2.97 40.87
CA PHE A 56 -26.25 3.00 41.05
C PHE A 56 -25.68 2.06 39.99
N LEU A 57 -25.40 2.60 38.81
CA LEU A 57 -24.58 1.91 37.82
C LEU A 57 -23.18 1.81 38.44
N PRO A 58 -22.65 0.60 38.67
CA PRO A 58 -21.26 0.48 39.08
C PRO A 58 -20.42 1.14 37.99
N THR A 59 -19.73 2.22 38.33
CA THR A 59 -18.70 2.80 37.47
C THR A 59 -17.61 1.74 37.38
N VAL A 60 -17.67 0.92 36.34
CA VAL A 60 -16.52 0.12 35.92
C VAL A 60 -15.59 1.12 35.25
N THR A 61 -14.75 1.77 36.04
CA THR A 61 -13.56 2.42 35.50
C THR A 61 -12.68 1.28 35.01
N LYS A 62 -12.80 0.90 33.73
CA LYS A 62 -11.70 0.24 33.03
C LYS A 62 -10.54 1.22 33.17
N GLU A 63 -9.52 0.85 33.94
CA GLU A 63 -8.28 1.63 33.91
C GLU A 63 -7.91 1.75 32.44
N ALA A 64 -7.72 2.97 31.95
CA ALA A 64 -7.20 3.21 30.62
C ALA A 64 -5.80 2.60 30.61
N THR A 65 -5.71 1.36 30.14
CA THR A 65 -4.44 0.72 29.86
C THR A 65 -3.86 1.47 28.68
N THR A 66 -2.91 2.36 28.94
CA THR A 66 -2.09 2.99 27.93
C THR A 66 -1.40 1.87 27.15
N SER A 67 -1.90 1.59 25.94
CA SER A 67 -1.37 0.53 25.10
C SER A 67 -0.18 1.10 24.35
N THR A 68 1.03 0.80 24.81
CA THR A 68 2.25 1.09 24.06
C THR A 68 2.44 0.06 22.96
N TYR A 69 2.89 0.46 21.78
CA TYR A 69 3.25 -0.44 20.70
C TYR A 69 4.56 -0.01 20.05
N THR A 70 5.21 -0.97 19.39
CA THR A 70 6.45 -0.71 18.64
C THR A 70 6.08 -0.33 17.22
N LEU A 71 6.51 0.84 16.75
CA LEU A 71 6.38 1.20 15.34
C LEU A 71 7.43 0.44 14.51
N VAL A 72 6.97 -0.39 13.57
CA VAL A 72 7.84 -1.06 12.60
C VAL A 72 8.54 -0.05 11.68
N GLU A 73 9.81 -0.27 11.40
CA GLU A 73 10.60 0.62 10.53
C GLU A 73 10.29 0.42 9.04
N THR A 74 10.91 1.25 8.18
CA THR A 74 10.70 1.21 6.73
C THR A 74 11.54 0.16 6.02
N GLY A 75 12.70 -0.21 6.57
CA GLY A 75 13.71 -1.07 5.93
C GLY A 75 14.68 -0.32 5.01
N GLN A 76 14.49 0.99 4.78
CA GLN A 76 15.37 1.73 3.88
C GLN A 76 16.75 1.97 4.51
N GLY A 77 17.77 1.26 4.02
CA GLY A 77 19.11 1.29 4.62
C GLY A 77 20.17 2.16 3.96
N TYR A 78 19.87 2.79 2.82
CA TYR A 78 20.82 3.61 2.07
C TYR A 78 20.40 5.07 1.93
N CYS A 79 21.40 5.94 1.81
CA CYS A 79 21.21 7.37 1.56
C CYS A 79 21.28 7.67 0.05
N TYR A 80 20.49 8.65 -0.40
CA TYR A 80 20.39 9.04 -1.79
C TYR A 80 20.41 10.56 -1.97
N ASN A 81 21.06 11.04 -3.02
CA ASN A 81 21.03 12.46 -3.38
C ASN A 81 19.79 12.82 -4.23
N SER A 82 19.64 14.10 -4.58
CA SER A 82 18.55 14.60 -5.43
C SER A 82 18.62 14.14 -6.90
N SER A 83 19.79 13.65 -7.34
CA SER A 83 19.97 13.02 -8.66
C SER A 83 19.65 11.52 -8.65
N GLY A 84 19.06 11.02 -7.55
CA GLY A 84 18.65 9.63 -7.40
C GLY A 84 19.78 8.62 -7.27
N GLU A 85 21.01 9.09 -7.04
CA GLU A 85 22.18 8.25 -6.87
C GLU A 85 22.32 7.83 -5.40
N LYS A 86 22.65 6.55 -5.17
CA LYS A 86 23.10 6.06 -3.86
C LYS A 86 24.40 6.77 -3.49
N ILE A 87 24.45 7.31 -2.28
CA ILE A 87 25.61 7.99 -1.71
C ILE A 87 26.00 7.33 -0.39
N ASP A 88 27.25 7.55 0.03
CA ASP A 88 27.61 7.30 1.43
C ASP A 88 26.72 8.17 2.32
N CYS A 89 26.20 7.62 3.41
CA CYS A 89 25.37 8.40 4.31
C CYS A 89 26.16 9.60 4.87
N PRO A 90 25.66 10.83 4.65
CA PRO A 90 26.38 12.03 5.04
C PRO A 90 26.44 12.16 6.55
N THR A 91 27.43 12.91 7.04
CA THR A 91 27.57 13.21 8.47
C THR A 91 26.84 14.50 8.85
N GLU A 92 26.60 14.71 10.15
CA GLU A 92 25.92 15.90 10.66
C GLU A 92 26.54 17.21 10.10
N GLY A 93 25.69 18.03 9.49
CA GLY A 93 26.07 19.29 8.84
C GLY A 93 26.48 19.18 7.37
N GLU A 94 26.56 17.97 6.80
CA GLU A 94 26.70 17.77 5.36
C GLU A 94 25.33 17.76 4.65
N PRO A 95 25.28 18.11 3.35
CA PRO A 95 24.06 17.98 2.54
C PRO A 95 23.46 16.58 2.64
N PHE A 96 22.12 16.53 2.72
CA PHE A 96 21.33 15.31 2.81
C PHE A 96 21.50 14.48 4.10
N TYR A 97 22.09 15.02 5.19
CA TYR A 97 22.07 14.38 6.50
C TYR A 97 20.67 14.38 7.12
N GLY A 98 20.30 13.27 7.76
CA GLY A 98 19.00 13.07 8.41
C GLY A 98 18.00 12.23 7.59
N GLN A 99 18.48 11.43 6.64
CA GLN A 99 17.64 10.51 5.86
C GLN A 99 17.15 9.32 6.68
N ASP A 100 16.12 8.62 6.19
CA ASP A 100 15.52 7.44 6.83
C ASP A 100 16.55 6.39 7.24
N ALA A 101 17.48 6.08 6.34
CA ALA A 101 18.60 5.15 6.54
C ALA A 101 19.51 5.45 7.74
N GLN A 102 19.47 6.68 8.26
CA GLN A 102 20.28 7.10 9.39
C GLN A 102 19.54 6.95 10.73
N PHE A 103 18.30 6.46 10.74
CA PHE A 103 17.48 6.26 11.94
C PHE A 103 16.79 4.90 11.91
N ILE A 104 17.44 3.90 12.52
CA ILE A 104 16.95 2.51 12.50
C ILE A 104 15.98 2.29 13.66
N GLY A 105 14.79 1.78 13.33
CA GLY A 105 13.73 1.46 14.25
C GLY A 105 13.66 -0.02 14.58
N ALA A 106 12.43 -0.55 14.64
CA ALA A 106 12.20 -1.98 14.82
C ALA A 106 12.10 -2.69 13.47
N ALA A 107 13.14 -3.47 13.15
CA ALA A 107 13.19 -4.29 11.95
C ALA A 107 12.00 -5.23 11.82
N PHE A 108 11.62 -5.48 10.57
CA PHE A 108 10.64 -6.49 10.22
C PHE A 108 11.02 -7.84 10.85
N SER A 109 10.03 -8.52 11.41
CA SER A 109 10.22 -9.84 11.98
C SER A 109 8.96 -10.66 11.78
N PHE A 110 8.99 -11.56 10.80
CA PHE A 110 7.87 -12.41 10.46
C PHE A 110 8.15 -13.88 10.82
N THR A 111 7.09 -14.63 11.06
CA THR A 111 7.14 -16.08 11.23
C THR A 111 6.03 -16.70 10.43
N ASP A 112 6.39 -17.45 9.39
CA ASP A 112 5.46 -18.36 8.72
C ASP A 112 5.07 -19.47 9.71
N ASN A 113 3.78 -19.61 9.94
CA ASN A 113 3.23 -20.59 10.89
C ASN A 113 2.98 -21.97 10.24
N ASP A 114 3.31 -22.15 8.96
CA ASP A 114 3.09 -23.37 8.16
C ASP A 114 1.61 -23.80 8.08
N ASP A 115 0.67 -22.88 8.32
CA ASP A 115 -0.78 -23.13 8.34
C ASP A 115 -1.58 -22.14 7.46
N GLY A 116 -0.88 -21.40 6.61
CA GLY A 116 -1.43 -20.34 5.75
C GLY A 116 -1.49 -18.97 6.44
N THR A 117 -0.82 -18.81 7.59
CA THR A 117 -0.75 -17.53 8.31
C THR A 117 0.68 -17.12 8.61
N VAL A 118 0.89 -15.82 8.73
CA VAL A 118 2.17 -15.20 9.10
C VAL A 118 1.98 -14.39 10.38
N THR A 119 2.79 -14.68 11.40
CA THR A 119 2.88 -13.85 12.59
C THR A 119 3.85 -12.69 12.36
N ASP A 120 3.39 -11.46 12.54
CA ASP A 120 4.24 -10.28 12.68
C ASP A 120 4.68 -10.15 14.15
N ASN A 121 5.95 -10.46 14.42
CA ASN A 121 6.50 -10.46 15.77
C ASN A 121 6.72 -9.05 16.34
N VAL A 122 6.66 -8.00 15.51
CA VAL A 122 6.77 -6.60 15.94
C VAL A 122 5.42 -6.08 16.40
N THR A 123 4.38 -6.29 15.60
CA THR A 123 3.03 -5.78 15.88
C THR A 123 2.18 -6.74 16.72
N GLY A 124 2.54 -8.02 16.73
CA GLY A 124 1.75 -9.09 17.36
C GLY A 124 0.53 -9.52 16.54
N LEU A 125 0.35 -8.96 15.35
CA LEU A 125 -0.74 -9.32 14.43
C LEU A 125 -0.43 -10.64 13.72
N ILE A 126 -1.48 -11.37 13.38
CA ILE A 126 -1.39 -12.58 12.55
C ILE A 126 -2.14 -12.32 11.25
N TRP A 127 -1.48 -12.56 10.12
CA TRP A 127 -1.95 -12.21 8.80
C TRP A 127 -2.25 -13.47 7.98
N GLU A 128 -3.24 -13.38 7.09
CA GLU A 128 -3.37 -14.34 6.00
C GLU A 128 -2.11 -14.28 5.12
N GLN A 129 -1.49 -15.44 4.83
CA GLN A 129 -0.28 -15.54 4.01
C GLN A 129 -0.59 -15.33 2.52
N THR A 130 -1.61 -16.04 2.02
CA THR A 130 -2.06 -15.98 0.63
C THR A 130 -3.47 -15.42 0.59
N PRO A 131 -3.69 -14.19 0.10
CA PRO A 131 -5.02 -13.60 0.04
C PRO A 131 -5.91 -14.30 -1.01
N ASP A 132 -7.22 -14.12 -0.92
CA ASP A 132 -8.12 -14.57 -1.98
C ASP A 132 -7.90 -13.78 -3.28
N SER A 133 -7.84 -14.51 -4.39
CA SER A 133 -7.60 -13.96 -5.73
C SER A 133 -8.78 -13.18 -6.32
N SER A 134 -9.94 -13.14 -5.64
CA SER A 134 -11.11 -12.42 -6.15
C SER A 134 -11.09 -10.96 -5.73
N LYS A 135 -11.19 -10.07 -6.72
CA LYS A 135 -11.45 -8.64 -6.46
C LYS A 135 -12.87 -8.45 -5.93
N ARG A 136 -13.00 -7.65 -4.88
CA ARG A 136 -14.28 -7.42 -4.16
C ARG A 136 -14.55 -5.93 -4.02
N GLY A 137 -15.83 -5.58 -3.91
CA GLY A 137 -16.22 -4.27 -3.37
C GLY A 137 -15.85 -4.20 -1.89
N TRP A 138 -15.72 -3.00 -1.34
CA TRP A 138 -15.26 -2.79 0.02
C TRP A 138 -16.14 -3.51 1.06
N ALA A 139 -17.47 -3.37 0.98
CA ALA A 139 -18.38 -4.04 1.91
C ALA A 139 -18.33 -5.58 1.82
N ASP A 140 -18.12 -6.11 0.61
CA ASP A 140 -17.96 -7.56 0.40
C ASP A 140 -16.62 -8.06 0.95
N ALA A 141 -15.58 -7.22 0.95
CA ALA A 141 -14.28 -7.54 1.54
C ALA A 141 -14.35 -7.58 3.08
N GLN A 142 -15.09 -6.66 3.71
CA GLN A 142 -15.37 -6.71 5.15
C GLN A 142 -16.05 -8.04 5.52
N THR A 143 -17.12 -8.38 4.81
CA THR A 143 -17.89 -9.62 5.03
C THR A 143 -17.02 -10.85 4.79
N TYR A 144 -16.17 -10.83 3.75
CA TYR A 144 -15.27 -11.94 3.46
C TYR A 144 -14.32 -12.23 4.62
N CYS A 145 -13.71 -11.21 5.22
CA CYS A 145 -12.82 -11.44 6.37
C CYS A 145 -13.60 -11.91 7.61
N GLU A 146 -14.77 -11.37 7.89
CA GLU A 146 -15.62 -11.81 9.02
C GLU A 146 -16.08 -13.28 8.88
N ASP A 147 -16.26 -13.76 7.64
CA ASP A 147 -16.66 -15.14 7.34
C ASP A 147 -15.46 -16.11 7.18
N LEU A 148 -14.22 -15.59 7.19
CA LEU A 148 -13.02 -16.40 6.95
C LEU A 148 -12.77 -17.35 8.12
N SER A 149 -12.57 -18.64 7.81
CA SER A 149 -12.10 -19.65 8.76
C SER A 149 -10.77 -20.21 8.26
N LEU A 150 -9.66 -19.74 8.83
CA LEU A 150 -8.29 -20.11 8.47
C LEU A 150 -7.47 -20.38 9.74
N ALA A 151 -6.55 -21.34 9.69
CA ALA A 151 -5.70 -21.76 10.82
C ALA A 151 -6.46 -22.09 12.12
N GLY A 152 -7.72 -22.52 12.01
CA GLY A 152 -8.57 -22.84 13.17
C GLY A 152 -9.14 -21.62 13.91
N SER A 153 -8.99 -20.42 13.35
CA SER A 153 -9.63 -19.18 13.82
C SER A 153 -10.77 -18.76 12.89
N ASP A 154 -11.83 -18.21 13.48
CA ASP A 154 -12.98 -17.57 12.83
C ASP A 154 -13.16 -16.10 13.27
N ASP A 155 -12.17 -15.54 13.97
CA ASP A 155 -12.17 -14.15 14.47
C ASP A 155 -11.47 -13.15 13.50
N TRP A 156 -11.39 -13.51 12.22
CA TRP A 156 -10.70 -12.72 11.19
C TRP A 156 -11.43 -11.40 10.92
N ARG A 157 -10.66 -10.36 10.61
CA ARG A 157 -11.18 -9.03 10.25
C ARG A 157 -10.37 -8.42 9.12
N THR A 158 -10.95 -7.44 8.44
CA THR A 158 -10.18 -6.57 7.56
C THR A 158 -9.25 -5.69 8.39
N PRO A 159 -7.98 -5.50 7.99
CA PRO A 159 -7.05 -4.63 8.70
C PRO A 159 -7.48 -3.16 8.58
N SER A 160 -7.20 -2.37 9.60
CA SER A 160 -7.14 -0.92 9.43
C SER A 160 -6.02 -0.54 8.47
N LEU A 161 -6.08 0.66 7.93
CA LEU A 161 -5.10 1.11 6.95
C LEU A 161 -3.69 1.22 7.54
N LYS A 162 -3.60 1.64 8.80
CA LYS A 162 -2.34 1.69 9.56
C LYS A 162 -1.73 0.29 9.74
N GLU A 163 -2.55 -0.71 10.02
CA GLU A 163 -2.10 -2.11 10.08
C GLU A 163 -1.68 -2.62 8.71
N LEU A 164 -2.47 -2.40 7.66
CA LEU A 164 -2.13 -2.90 6.32
C LEU A 164 -0.83 -2.28 5.78
N PHE A 165 -0.61 -0.99 6.05
CA PHE A 165 0.61 -0.30 5.65
C PHE A 165 1.84 -0.66 6.51
N SER A 166 1.65 -1.28 7.69
CA SER A 166 2.79 -1.71 8.52
C SER A 166 3.61 -2.81 7.82
N LEU A 167 2.97 -3.58 6.93
CA LEU A 167 3.62 -4.58 6.06
C LEU A 167 4.47 -3.97 4.94
N SER A 168 4.35 -2.67 4.66
CA SER A 168 5.05 -2.07 3.53
C SER A 168 6.55 -1.94 3.78
N ASP A 169 7.34 -2.59 2.93
CA ASP A 169 8.81 -2.62 2.97
C ASP A 169 9.42 -1.71 1.89
N PHE A 170 10.28 -0.79 2.33
CA PHE A 170 10.90 0.26 1.51
C PHE A 170 12.41 -0.01 1.28
N GLU A 171 12.94 -1.15 1.72
CA GLU A 171 14.33 -1.54 1.45
C GLU A 171 14.58 -1.71 -0.05
N SER A 172 13.78 -2.55 -0.68
CA SER A 172 13.87 -2.88 -2.11
C SER A 172 12.79 -2.16 -2.94
N GLY A 173 11.61 -1.94 -2.35
CA GLY A 173 10.40 -1.53 -3.05
C GLY A 173 9.98 -2.51 -4.16
N TRP A 174 8.89 -2.15 -4.86
CA TRP A 174 8.36 -2.83 -6.07
C TRP A 174 8.63 -4.35 -6.20
N PRO A 175 7.96 -5.20 -5.40
CA PRO A 175 6.87 -4.83 -4.49
C PRO A 175 7.35 -4.34 -3.12
N TYR A 176 6.55 -3.46 -2.53
CA TYR A 176 6.75 -2.93 -1.18
C TYR A 176 6.15 -3.87 -0.13
N ILE A 177 6.52 -5.14 -0.17
CA ILE A 177 6.14 -6.16 0.83
C ILE A 177 7.13 -7.33 0.73
N ASP A 178 7.47 -7.96 1.86
CA ASP A 178 8.36 -9.12 1.88
C ASP A 178 7.66 -10.36 1.30
N MET A 179 7.97 -10.69 0.04
CA MET A 179 7.38 -11.83 -0.65
C MET A 179 7.91 -13.20 -0.16
N ASN A 180 8.88 -13.25 0.74
CA ASN A 180 9.25 -14.52 1.38
C ASN A 180 8.17 -14.97 2.38
N TYR A 181 7.38 -14.03 2.89
CA TYR A 181 6.29 -14.31 3.82
C TYR A 181 4.92 -14.05 3.22
N PHE A 182 4.75 -13.08 2.33
CA PHE A 182 3.44 -12.66 1.84
C PHE A 182 3.28 -12.86 0.33
N ASP A 183 2.34 -13.71 -0.05
CA ASP A 183 2.03 -13.90 -1.47
C ASP A 183 1.24 -12.73 -2.04
N LEU A 184 1.58 -12.33 -3.26
CA LEU A 184 0.81 -11.41 -4.09
C LEU A 184 -0.06 -12.20 -5.09
N ILE A 185 -1.17 -11.62 -5.55
CA ILE A 185 -2.09 -12.30 -6.46
C ILE A 185 -1.60 -12.30 -7.92
N THR A 186 -0.91 -11.23 -8.31
CA THR A 186 -0.33 -11.02 -9.63
C THR A 186 1.15 -11.38 -9.62
N ASP A 187 1.66 -11.81 -10.77
CA ASP A 187 3.03 -12.31 -10.92
C ASP A 187 4.08 -11.31 -10.37
N ALA A 188 4.68 -11.67 -9.23
CA ALA A 188 5.82 -11.01 -8.58
C ALA A 188 5.70 -9.49 -8.35
N GLY A 189 4.49 -8.97 -8.11
CA GLY A 189 4.30 -7.55 -7.78
C GLY A 189 4.64 -6.57 -8.91
N GLN A 190 4.78 -7.06 -10.15
CA GLN A 190 5.08 -6.22 -11.32
C GLN A 190 3.86 -5.44 -11.80
N ASP A 191 2.65 -5.85 -11.41
CA ASP A 191 1.42 -5.19 -11.80
C ASP A 191 1.04 -4.09 -10.78
N LYS A 192 0.78 -2.87 -11.27
CA LYS A 192 0.25 -1.75 -10.48
C LYS A 192 -1.16 -2.01 -9.91
N LEU A 193 -1.70 -3.21 -10.09
CA LEU A 193 -3.03 -3.63 -9.66
C LEU A 193 -3.06 -4.42 -8.34
N GLU A 194 -1.93 -4.56 -7.62
CA GLU A 194 -1.84 -5.12 -6.26
C GLU A 194 -2.40 -4.20 -5.18
N GLN A 195 -3.67 -3.85 -5.31
CA GLN A 195 -4.40 -2.94 -4.44
C GLN A 195 -5.25 -3.74 -3.45
N TYR A 196 -5.17 -3.38 -2.16
CA TYR A 196 -5.80 -4.10 -1.06
C TYR A 196 -6.65 -3.15 -0.21
N TRP A 197 -7.86 -3.59 0.13
CA TRP A 197 -8.76 -2.82 0.98
C TRP A 197 -8.28 -2.81 2.43
N ALA A 198 -8.33 -1.62 3.03
CA ALA A 198 -8.37 -1.46 4.47
C ALA A 198 -9.83 -1.30 4.96
N SER A 199 -10.06 -1.43 6.25
CA SER A 199 -11.36 -1.24 6.90
C SER A 199 -11.79 0.23 6.98
N ASN A 200 -10.96 1.17 6.50
CA ASN A 200 -11.23 2.60 6.58
C ASN A 200 -12.06 3.05 5.38
N TYR A 201 -13.27 3.55 5.68
CA TYR A 201 -14.13 4.18 4.68
C TYR A 201 -13.75 5.67 4.53
N TYR A 202 -13.78 6.18 3.31
CA TYR A 202 -13.46 7.57 3.03
C TYR A 202 -14.77 8.38 2.96
N GLU A 203 -15.04 9.15 4.02
CA GLU A 203 -16.29 9.89 4.21
C GLU A 203 -16.21 11.36 3.77
N VAL A 204 -15.05 11.83 3.31
CA VAL A 204 -14.87 13.23 2.91
C VAL A 204 -15.60 13.48 1.59
N ASP A 205 -16.71 14.24 1.67
CA ASP A 205 -17.50 14.67 0.51
C ASP A 205 -16.81 15.85 -0.17
N THR A 206 -16.27 15.61 -1.37
CA THR A 206 -15.69 16.66 -2.20
C THR A 206 -16.48 16.70 -3.51
N SER A 207 -16.60 17.89 -4.11
CA SER A 207 -17.29 18.03 -5.40
C SER A 207 -16.59 17.29 -6.54
N GLU A 208 -15.37 16.82 -6.31
CA GLU A 208 -14.44 16.25 -7.29
C GLU A 208 -14.10 14.77 -7.01
N ALA A 209 -14.21 14.34 -5.76
CA ALA A 209 -14.10 12.94 -5.35
C ALA A 209 -15.36 12.20 -5.78
N ALA A 210 -15.18 11.02 -6.38
CA ALA A 210 -16.31 10.14 -6.66
C ALA A 210 -17.06 9.82 -5.36
N PRO A 211 -18.40 9.81 -5.33
CA PRO A 211 -19.14 9.43 -4.13
C PRO A 211 -18.84 7.98 -3.78
N ASN A 212 -18.81 7.67 -2.48
CA ASN A 212 -18.63 6.34 -1.91
C ASN A 212 -17.23 5.76 -2.20
N GLN A 213 -16.28 6.03 -1.30
CA GLN A 213 -14.90 5.58 -1.43
C GLN A 213 -14.43 4.88 -0.16
N ALA A 214 -13.42 4.04 -0.33
CA ALA A 214 -12.68 3.45 0.77
C ALA A 214 -11.18 3.55 0.49
N ILE A 215 -10.37 3.44 1.53
CA ILE A 215 -8.92 3.60 1.43
C ILE A 215 -8.26 2.24 1.30
N GLY A 216 -7.18 2.16 0.54
CA GLY A 216 -6.40 0.94 0.37
C GLY A 216 -4.90 1.21 0.19
N VAL A 217 -4.13 0.14 0.38
CA VAL A 217 -2.69 0.10 0.12
C VAL A 217 -2.45 -0.63 -1.19
N ASN A 218 -1.52 -0.12 -2.00
CA ASN A 218 -1.03 -0.84 -3.18
C ASN A 218 0.34 -1.44 -2.89
N HIS A 219 0.41 -2.74 -2.60
CA HIS A 219 1.68 -3.41 -2.24
C HIS A 219 2.68 -3.50 -3.39
N ALA A 220 2.27 -3.40 -4.66
CA ALA A 220 3.24 -3.28 -5.75
C ALA A 220 3.91 -1.91 -5.76
N THR A 221 3.16 -0.84 -5.52
CA THR A 221 3.65 0.53 -5.72
C THR A 221 3.97 1.30 -4.44
N GLY A 222 3.60 0.80 -3.27
CA GLY A 222 3.75 1.45 -1.96
C GLY A 222 2.68 2.50 -1.63
N HIS A 223 1.83 2.87 -2.59
CA HIS A 223 0.87 3.97 -2.44
C HIS A 223 -0.30 3.67 -1.49
N ILE A 224 -0.72 4.69 -0.75
CA ILE A 224 -2.04 4.76 -0.08
C ILE A 224 -2.94 5.71 -0.87
N LYS A 225 -4.14 5.24 -1.24
CA LYS A 225 -5.14 6.04 -1.97
C LYS A 225 -6.56 5.67 -1.59
N ALA A 226 -7.48 6.62 -1.74
CA ALA A 226 -8.91 6.39 -1.78
C ALA A 226 -9.32 5.86 -3.17
N TYR A 227 -10.23 4.90 -3.17
CA TYR A 227 -10.77 4.27 -4.36
C TYR A 227 -12.29 4.17 -4.27
N PRO A 228 -13.01 4.19 -5.40
CA PRO A 228 -14.45 3.90 -5.41
C PRO A 228 -14.74 2.54 -4.76
N ASP A 229 -15.70 2.51 -3.82
CA ASP A 229 -15.96 1.36 -2.94
C ASP A 229 -16.57 0.14 -3.64
N GLY A 230 -17.05 0.30 -4.88
CA GLY A 230 -17.66 -0.77 -5.68
C GLY A 230 -19.15 -1.02 -5.41
N ALA A 231 -19.86 -0.19 -4.63
CA ALA A 231 -21.27 -0.39 -4.25
C ALA A 231 -22.27 -0.44 -5.43
N ASN A 232 -21.91 0.08 -6.61
CA ASN A 232 -22.75 0.06 -7.82
C ASN A 232 -22.58 -1.20 -8.70
N GLY A 233 -22.19 -2.35 -8.11
CA GLY A 233 -22.04 -3.65 -8.81
C GLY A 233 -20.60 -4.06 -9.10
N GLY A 234 -19.64 -3.59 -8.30
CA GLY A 234 -18.20 -3.63 -8.55
C GLY A 234 -17.46 -4.85 -7.98
N GLY A 235 -17.99 -6.06 -8.11
CA GLY A 235 -17.15 -7.28 -8.07
C GLY A 235 -16.33 -7.48 -9.37
N GLY A 236 -16.41 -6.50 -10.29
CA GLY A 236 -15.66 -6.45 -11.54
C GLY A 236 -14.35 -5.67 -11.43
N PRO A 237 -13.80 -5.12 -12.54
CA PRO A 237 -12.44 -4.55 -12.61
C PRO A 237 -12.13 -3.37 -11.68
N ALA A 238 -13.11 -2.84 -10.94
CA ALA A 238 -12.94 -1.78 -9.96
C ALA A 238 -12.63 -2.27 -8.53
N GLY A 239 -12.99 -3.52 -8.20
CA GLY A 239 -12.75 -4.11 -6.88
C GLY A 239 -11.26 -4.26 -6.56
N LYS A 240 -10.93 -4.38 -5.27
CA LYS A 240 -9.56 -4.61 -4.76
C LYS A 240 -9.47 -5.97 -4.10
N TYR A 241 -8.25 -6.43 -3.85
CA TYR A 241 -8.01 -7.60 -3.02
C TYR A 241 -8.21 -7.26 -1.55
N VAL A 242 -8.20 -8.28 -0.70
CA VAL A 242 -8.22 -8.11 0.76
C VAL A 242 -7.32 -9.17 1.36
N ARG A 243 -6.51 -8.77 2.34
CA ARG A 243 -5.71 -9.66 3.18
C ARG A 243 -6.26 -9.52 4.59
N CYS A 244 -6.79 -10.59 5.15
CA CYS A 244 -7.39 -10.54 6.48
C CYS A 244 -6.32 -10.60 7.58
N VAL A 245 -6.67 -10.08 8.76
CA VAL A 245 -5.80 -10.01 9.93
C VAL A 245 -6.52 -10.49 11.19
N LEU A 246 -5.76 -11.01 12.15
CA LEU A 246 -6.15 -11.33 13.52
C LEU A 246 -5.30 -10.52 14.50
N GLY A 247 -5.91 -10.19 15.65
CA GLY A 247 -5.24 -9.50 16.75
C GLY A 247 -5.93 -8.20 17.16
N ASP A 248 -5.46 -7.64 18.26
CA ASP A 248 -5.92 -6.35 18.77
C ASP A 248 -5.56 -5.22 17.80
N ALA A 249 -6.28 -4.10 17.87
CA ALA A 249 -6.00 -2.94 17.03
C ALA A 249 -4.59 -2.40 17.32
N TYR A 250 -3.81 -2.23 16.26
CA TYR A 250 -2.47 -1.63 16.31
C TYR A 250 -2.49 -0.20 15.73
N LEU A 251 -1.52 0.65 16.14
CA LEU A 251 -1.41 2.07 15.74
C LEU A 251 -2.56 2.99 16.21
N VAL A 252 -3.03 2.78 17.45
CA VAL A 252 -3.94 3.72 18.14
C VAL A 252 -3.12 4.73 18.95
N ASN A 253 -3.06 5.98 18.50
CA ASN A 253 -2.27 7.03 19.15
C ASN A 253 -2.80 7.39 20.54
N ASP A 254 -1.90 7.83 21.43
CA ASP A 254 -2.20 8.43 22.74
C ASP A 254 -1.51 9.79 22.84
N PHE A 255 -2.07 10.78 22.13
CA PHE A 255 -1.52 12.13 22.07
C PHE A 255 -1.69 12.91 23.38
N VAL A 256 -0.63 13.58 23.79
CA VAL A 256 -0.58 14.48 24.94
C VAL A 256 0.11 15.76 24.51
N ASP A 257 -0.58 16.89 24.66
CA ASP A 257 0.02 18.23 24.54
C ASP A 257 0.92 18.50 25.76
N ASN A 258 2.17 18.86 25.50
CA ASN A 258 3.17 19.17 26.55
C ASN A 258 3.13 20.64 27.01
N ASP A 259 2.18 21.44 26.51
CA ASP A 259 2.02 22.87 26.78
C ASP A 259 3.26 23.73 26.40
N ASP A 260 4.12 23.22 25.52
CA ASP A 260 5.36 23.87 25.06
C ASP A 260 5.52 23.91 23.52
N GLY A 261 4.44 23.62 22.79
CA GLY A 261 4.43 23.53 21.33
C GLY A 261 4.85 22.15 20.80
N THR A 262 4.91 21.13 21.67
CA THR A 262 5.16 19.74 21.27
C THR A 262 4.02 18.81 21.70
N ILE A 263 3.79 17.77 20.90
CA ILE A 263 2.82 16.71 21.17
C ILE A 263 3.57 15.39 21.34
N THR A 264 3.36 14.69 22.45
CA THR A 264 3.89 13.34 22.65
C THR A 264 2.80 12.31 22.34
N ASP A 265 3.12 11.35 21.50
CA ASP A 265 2.35 10.11 21.38
C ASP A 265 2.93 9.09 22.35
N ASN A 266 2.27 8.88 23.49
CA ASN A 266 2.75 7.92 24.49
C ASN A 266 2.70 6.47 23.97
N ALA A 267 1.92 6.20 22.92
CA ALA A 267 1.80 4.86 22.39
C ALA A 267 3.06 4.43 21.63
N THR A 268 3.68 5.35 20.88
CA THR A 268 4.94 5.13 20.13
C THR A 268 6.19 5.62 20.86
N GLY A 269 6.04 6.56 21.78
CA GLY A 269 7.16 7.32 22.34
C GLY A 269 7.74 8.37 21.39
N LEU A 270 7.05 8.68 20.29
CA LEU A 270 7.40 9.78 19.39
C LEU A 270 6.92 11.11 19.99
N MET A 271 7.69 12.16 19.76
CA MET A 271 7.32 13.54 20.08
C MET A 271 7.40 14.37 18.81
N TRP A 272 6.37 15.18 18.59
CA TRP A 272 6.11 15.93 17.38
C TRP A 272 6.10 17.42 17.67
N LEU A 273 6.53 18.24 16.71
CA LEU A 273 6.16 19.65 16.72
C LEU A 273 4.66 19.78 16.45
N GLN A 274 4.01 20.65 17.23
CA GLN A 274 2.59 20.96 17.09
C GLN A 274 2.30 21.77 15.82
N ASP A 275 3.19 22.72 15.49
CA ASP A 275 3.15 23.48 14.24
C ASP A 275 3.98 22.78 13.16
N ASP A 276 3.59 22.95 11.89
CA ASP A 276 4.41 22.59 10.74
C ASP A 276 5.48 23.66 10.43
N SER A 277 6.26 23.45 9.37
CA SER A 277 7.32 24.36 8.94
C SER A 277 6.86 25.77 8.55
N GLY A 278 5.56 26.02 8.38
CA GLY A 278 5.00 27.31 7.98
C GLY A 278 5.17 27.67 6.50
N GLU A 279 6.07 26.99 5.80
CA GLU A 279 6.26 27.10 4.36
C GLU A 279 6.82 25.79 3.78
N GLY A 280 6.53 25.57 2.49
CA GLY A 280 7.06 24.43 1.74
C GLY A 280 8.53 24.64 1.35
N MET A 281 9.30 23.55 1.35
CA MET A 281 10.73 23.54 1.03
C MET A 281 11.09 22.32 0.18
N ASP A 282 12.20 22.39 -0.55
CA ASP A 282 12.74 21.21 -1.23
C ASP A 282 13.26 20.17 -0.22
N TRP A 283 13.48 18.95 -0.69
CA TRP A 283 13.77 17.82 0.20
C TRP A 283 15.13 17.95 0.91
N GLU A 284 16.15 18.48 0.25
CA GLU A 284 17.45 18.75 0.88
C GLU A 284 17.33 19.81 1.98
N SER A 285 16.56 20.88 1.69
CA SER A 285 16.26 21.95 2.65
C SER A 285 15.41 21.46 3.83
N ALA A 286 14.50 20.49 3.61
CA ALA A 286 13.72 19.85 4.67
C ALA A 286 14.60 19.11 5.67
N LEU A 287 15.56 18.33 5.17
CA LEU A 287 16.55 17.64 5.98
C LEU A 287 17.41 18.65 6.77
N ALA A 288 17.92 19.69 6.10
CA ALA A 288 18.70 20.74 6.76
C ALA A 288 17.89 21.50 7.84
N TYR A 289 16.64 21.85 7.54
CA TYR A 289 15.73 22.54 8.48
C TYR A 289 15.55 21.75 9.77
N ALA A 290 15.41 20.43 9.68
CA ALA A 290 15.29 19.57 10.86
C ALA A 290 16.56 19.64 11.73
N ASN A 291 17.73 19.44 11.12
CA ASN A 291 19.02 19.43 11.80
C ASN A 291 19.39 20.79 12.43
N GLU A 292 18.89 21.90 11.87
CA GLU A 292 19.12 23.24 12.40
C GLU A 292 18.09 23.64 13.48
N THR A 293 17.04 22.85 13.67
CA THR A 293 15.96 23.17 14.62
C THR A 293 16.36 22.81 16.05
N SER A 294 16.42 23.82 16.91
CA SER A 294 16.43 23.65 18.36
C SER A 294 15.14 24.22 18.95
N PHE A 295 14.25 23.35 19.44
CA PHE A 295 12.92 23.72 19.94
C PHE A 295 12.56 22.96 21.21
N ALA A 296 11.80 23.59 22.11
CA ALA A 296 11.39 23.04 23.42
C ALA A 296 12.54 22.45 24.28
N GLY A 297 13.79 22.91 24.05
CA GLY A 297 14.97 22.41 24.76
C GLY A 297 15.62 21.16 24.15
N TYR A 298 15.22 20.77 22.94
CA TYR A 298 15.75 19.64 22.19
C TYR A 298 16.35 20.10 20.85
N ASP A 299 17.36 19.37 20.40
CA ASP A 299 18.18 19.63 19.21
C ASP A 299 18.34 18.39 18.30
N ASP A 300 17.62 17.31 18.59
CA ASP A 300 17.59 16.04 17.87
C ASP A 300 16.31 15.87 17.04
N TRP A 301 15.80 16.98 16.49
CA TRP A 301 14.63 16.96 15.60
C TRP A 301 15.01 16.46 14.21
N ARG A 302 14.13 15.65 13.61
CA ARG A 302 14.33 15.06 12.28
C ARG A 302 13.05 15.11 11.44
N VAL A 303 13.22 15.00 10.12
CA VAL A 303 12.11 14.70 9.22
C VAL A 303 11.65 13.27 9.49
N PRO A 304 10.34 13.01 9.71
CA PRO A 304 9.83 11.68 9.95
C PRO A 304 10.02 10.79 8.73
N ASN A 305 10.22 9.49 8.92
CA ASN A 305 10.11 8.54 7.82
C ASN A 305 8.64 8.33 7.44
N VAL A 306 8.38 7.63 6.33
CA VAL A 306 7.03 7.46 5.80
C VAL A 306 6.08 6.74 6.75
N LYS A 307 6.57 5.79 7.56
CA LYS A 307 5.73 5.08 8.54
C LYS A 307 5.44 5.92 9.78
N GLU A 308 6.39 6.74 10.21
CA GLU A 308 6.19 7.67 11.32
C GLU A 308 5.16 8.75 10.95
N LEU A 309 5.31 9.39 9.78
CA LEU A 309 4.37 10.42 9.37
C LEU A 309 2.97 9.83 9.09
N GLN A 310 2.91 8.63 8.53
CA GLN A 310 1.65 7.90 8.34
C GLN A 310 0.98 7.52 9.68
N SER A 311 1.77 7.29 10.74
CA SER A 311 1.25 6.91 12.06
C SER A 311 0.37 7.98 12.73
N ILE A 312 0.48 9.24 12.31
CA ILE A 312 -0.34 10.36 12.84
C ILE A 312 -1.51 10.75 11.91
N VAL A 313 -1.67 10.08 10.77
CA VAL A 313 -2.82 10.30 9.89
C VAL A 313 -4.09 9.75 10.55
N ASP A 314 -5.16 10.53 10.50
CA ASP A 314 -6.49 10.15 10.97
C ASP A 314 -7.36 9.66 9.80
N TYR A 315 -7.53 8.34 9.70
CA TYR A 315 -8.32 7.67 8.68
C TYR A 315 -9.78 7.40 9.11
N SER A 316 -10.30 8.17 10.07
CA SER A 316 -11.71 8.09 10.48
C SER A 316 -12.68 8.85 9.56
N GLY A 317 -12.18 9.42 8.46
CA GLY A 317 -12.98 10.19 7.50
C GLY A 317 -13.03 11.69 7.81
N VAL A 318 -12.11 12.19 8.64
CA VAL A 318 -11.96 13.62 8.93
C VAL A 318 -11.15 14.34 7.83
N TYR A 319 -11.35 15.65 7.71
CA TYR A 319 -10.59 16.51 6.81
C TYR A 319 -10.12 17.79 7.54
N PRO A 320 -8.82 18.13 7.44
CA PRO A 320 -7.71 17.28 7.02
C PRO A 320 -7.61 15.97 7.82
N ALA A 321 -7.01 14.94 7.23
CA ALA A 321 -6.87 13.58 7.77
C ALA A 321 -5.84 13.50 8.92
N ILE A 322 -6.06 14.25 9.99
CA ILE A 322 -5.17 14.35 11.15
C ILE A 322 -5.92 14.95 12.33
N ASP A 323 -5.46 14.66 13.56
CA ASP A 323 -6.04 15.19 14.78
C ASP A 323 -5.77 16.70 14.93
N GLN A 324 -6.73 17.50 14.48
CA GLN A 324 -6.71 18.97 14.55
C GLN A 324 -6.84 19.53 15.98
N THR A 325 -7.08 18.69 16.99
CA THR A 325 -7.08 19.13 18.39
C THR A 325 -5.67 19.18 18.97
N HIS A 326 -4.74 18.40 18.41
CA HIS A 326 -3.34 18.36 18.82
C HIS A 326 -2.41 19.04 17.82
N PHE A 327 -2.72 18.99 16.52
CA PHE A 327 -1.83 19.47 15.47
C PHE A 327 -2.40 20.68 14.73
N ASN A 328 -1.58 21.72 14.57
CA ASN A 328 -1.91 22.90 13.78
C ASN A 328 -1.42 22.72 12.33
N PHE A 329 -2.13 23.31 11.37
CA PHE A 329 -1.77 23.30 9.95
C PHE A 329 -1.73 24.71 9.39
N THR A 330 -0.67 25.01 8.67
CA THR A 330 -0.55 26.28 7.95
C THR A 330 -1.42 26.30 6.69
N ASP A 331 -1.46 25.17 5.99
CA ASP A 331 -2.23 24.96 4.78
C ASP A 331 -2.84 23.56 4.80
N GLU A 332 -4.15 23.47 4.65
CA GLU A 332 -4.90 22.21 4.76
C GLU A 332 -4.64 21.28 3.57
N ASP A 333 -4.30 21.84 2.40
CA ASP A 333 -3.99 21.10 1.16
C ASP A 333 -2.48 20.87 0.98
N ALA A 334 -1.68 21.13 2.02
CA ALA A 334 -0.25 20.89 2.00
C ALA A 334 0.12 19.40 1.94
N TYR A 335 1.23 19.16 1.26
CA TYR A 335 1.94 17.89 1.22
C TYR A 335 3.10 17.95 2.20
N PHE A 336 3.42 16.83 2.83
CA PHE A 336 4.42 16.77 3.90
C PHE A 336 5.52 15.78 3.54
N TRP A 337 6.76 16.27 3.49
CA TRP A 337 7.92 15.42 3.21
C TRP A 337 8.13 14.37 4.29
N THR A 338 8.59 13.20 3.85
CA THR A 338 9.21 12.19 4.69
C THR A 338 10.70 12.11 4.37
N SER A 339 11.49 11.51 5.26
CA SER A 339 12.91 11.22 5.03
C SER A 339 13.15 9.97 4.17
N THR A 340 12.09 9.25 3.78
CA THR A 340 12.16 8.01 2.99
C THR A 340 12.24 8.33 1.50
N SER A 341 13.30 7.89 0.84
CA SER A 341 13.49 8.00 -0.61
C SER A 341 12.61 7.00 -1.38
N ALA A 342 12.31 7.32 -2.64
CA ALA A 342 11.52 6.47 -3.52
C ALA A 342 12.12 6.44 -4.94
N TYR A 343 11.91 5.34 -5.64
CA TYR A 343 12.11 5.22 -7.08
C TYR A 343 10.77 4.96 -7.78
N PHE A 344 10.71 5.28 -9.07
CA PHE A 344 9.44 5.34 -9.80
C PHE A 344 8.89 3.97 -10.19
N SER A 345 9.77 3.09 -10.68
CA SER A 345 9.41 1.74 -11.16
C SER A 345 10.65 0.85 -11.28
N PRO A 346 10.49 -0.48 -11.42
CA PRO A 346 11.61 -1.40 -11.61
C PRO A 346 12.49 -1.06 -12.82
N ASP A 347 11.92 -0.44 -13.85
CA ASP A 347 12.64 0.02 -15.05
C ASP A 347 13.38 1.37 -14.85
N ASN A 348 13.09 2.09 -13.75
CA ASN A 348 13.65 3.38 -13.42
C ASN A 348 13.96 3.47 -11.91
N GLN A 349 15.04 2.80 -11.53
CA GLN A 349 15.49 2.63 -10.14
C GLN A 349 16.32 3.82 -9.61
N GLY A 350 16.28 4.97 -10.27
CA GLY A 350 16.87 6.18 -9.69
C GLY A 350 15.99 6.71 -8.57
N TYR A 351 16.57 6.90 -7.38
CA TYR A 351 15.88 7.38 -6.18
C TYR A 351 15.65 8.90 -6.20
N TYR A 352 15.17 9.41 -7.34
CA TYR A 352 14.94 10.83 -7.61
C TYR A 352 13.84 11.44 -6.74
N TYR A 353 13.03 10.60 -6.10
CA TYR A 353 11.83 10.98 -5.40
C TYR A 353 11.97 10.73 -3.90
N ALA A 354 11.13 11.37 -3.11
CA ALA A 354 10.93 11.08 -1.70
C ALA A 354 9.43 10.93 -1.42
N TRP A 355 9.10 10.07 -0.47
CA TRP A 355 7.71 9.88 -0.06
C TRP A 355 7.18 11.12 0.65
N TYR A 356 5.89 11.37 0.48
CA TYR A 356 5.12 12.39 1.18
C TYR A 356 3.83 11.80 1.74
N VAL A 357 3.26 12.51 2.72
CA VAL A 357 1.89 12.34 3.19
C VAL A 357 1.09 13.60 2.87
N ALA A 358 -0.10 13.45 2.29
CA ALA A 358 -1.05 14.55 2.11
C ALA A 358 -2.15 14.44 3.17
N PHE A 359 -2.19 15.35 4.15
CA PHE A 359 -3.28 15.36 5.14
C PHE A 359 -4.57 15.91 4.53
N GLY A 360 -4.48 16.88 3.60
CA GLY A 360 -5.60 17.33 2.78
C GLY A 360 -5.72 16.59 1.46
N TYR A 361 -6.27 17.25 0.43
CA TYR A 361 -6.50 16.59 -0.85
C TYR A 361 -5.20 16.25 -1.57
N ALA A 362 -5.19 15.07 -2.22
CA ALA A 362 -4.08 14.64 -3.05
C ALA A 362 -4.53 14.62 -4.51
N VAL A 363 -4.14 15.68 -5.24
CA VAL A 363 -4.69 15.99 -6.56
C VAL A 363 -3.86 15.50 -7.75
N ASP A 364 -4.54 15.26 -8.87
CA ASP A 364 -3.94 14.97 -10.18
C ASP A 364 -3.48 16.25 -10.92
N TRP A 365 -3.16 16.12 -12.21
CA TRP A 365 -2.67 17.20 -13.07
C TRP A 365 -3.72 18.20 -13.52
N GLU A 366 -5.00 17.89 -13.35
CA GLU A 366 -6.09 18.84 -13.49
C GLU A 366 -6.47 19.50 -12.17
N GLY A 367 -5.88 19.05 -11.06
CA GLY A 367 -6.20 19.53 -9.72
C GLY A 367 -7.37 18.80 -9.07
N ASN A 368 -7.85 17.69 -9.64
CA ASN A 368 -8.92 16.92 -9.01
C ASN A 368 -8.39 16.04 -7.90
N ASP A 369 -9.09 15.98 -6.77
CA ASP A 369 -8.84 15.01 -5.70
C ASP A 369 -9.14 13.58 -6.17
N SER A 370 -8.12 12.91 -6.71
CA SER A 370 -8.23 11.54 -7.23
C SER A 370 -7.55 10.51 -6.33
N HIS A 371 -7.00 10.93 -5.18
CA HIS A 371 -6.29 10.05 -4.26
C HIS A 371 -6.78 10.15 -2.81
N GLY A 372 -7.47 11.22 -2.44
CA GLY A 372 -8.09 11.39 -1.13
C GLY A 372 -7.14 11.87 -0.04
N ALA A 373 -7.74 12.42 1.02
CA ALA A 373 -7.02 12.83 2.23
C ALA A 373 -6.38 11.64 2.97
N GLY A 374 -5.15 11.85 3.45
CA GLY A 374 -4.30 10.83 4.07
C GLY A 374 -3.52 9.96 3.07
N ALA A 375 -3.44 10.37 1.80
CA ALA A 375 -2.69 9.65 0.78
C ALA A 375 -1.18 9.65 1.06
N VAL A 376 -0.53 8.54 0.70
CA VAL A 376 0.93 8.36 0.74
C VAL A 376 1.40 8.14 -0.69
N ARG A 377 2.21 9.07 -1.20
CA ARG A 377 2.83 9.00 -2.53
C ARG A 377 4.23 9.60 -2.49
N PHE A 378 4.83 9.89 -3.64
CA PHE A 378 6.14 10.52 -3.70
C PHE A 378 6.18 11.66 -4.70
N ASP A 379 7.09 12.60 -4.46
CA ASP A 379 7.38 13.74 -5.32
C ASP A 379 8.89 13.83 -5.57
N VAL A 380 9.27 14.56 -6.62
CA VAL A 380 10.68 14.74 -7.00
C VAL A 380 11.42 15.58 -5.96
N LYS A 381 12.65 15.16 -5.59
CA LYS A 381 13.44 15.81 -4.53
C LYS A 381 13.90 17.22 -4.87
N ALA A 382 14.04 17.55 -6.15
CA ALA A 382 14.63 18.80 -6.60
C ALA A 382 14.04 19.29 -7.95
N GLU A 383 14.13 20.60 -8.17
CA GLU A 383 13.69 21.24 -9.40
C GLU A 383 14.42 20.70 -10.63
N GLY A 384 13.65 20.37 -11.68
CA GLY A 384 14.20 19.83 -12.92
C GLY A 384 14.63 18.35 -12.84
N GLY A 385 14.24 17.64 -11.78
CA GLY A 385 14.31 16.19 -11.76
C GLY A 385 13.31 15.53 -12.73
N PRO A 386 13.29 14.20 -12.82
CA PRO A 386 12.39 13.49 -13.73
C PRO A 386 10.92 13.66 -13.31
N ALA A 387 10.05 13.65 -14.32
CA ALA A 387 8.61 13.77 -14.10
C ALA A 387 8.04 12.55 -13.36
N GLY A 388 7.21 12.85 -12.35
CA GLY A 388 6.49 11.86 -11.54
C GLY A 388 5.16 11.41 -12.15
N GLU A 389 4.33 10.75 -11.34
CA GLU A 389 3.02 10.24 -11.75
C GLU A 389 1.95 11.35 -11.78
N ASP A 390 2.15 12.41 -11.00
CA ASP A 390 1.25 13.56 -10.81
C ASP A 390 2.05 14.87 -10.94
N PRO A 391 1.44 16.08 -10.79
CA PRO A 391 2.19 17.33 -10.84
C PRO A 391 3.39 17.34 -9.89
N GLU A 392 4.53 17.76 -10.41
CA GLU A 392 5.75 17.89 -9.63
C GLU A 392 5.59 18.96 -8.56
N ARG A 393 5.58 18.54 -7.29
CA ARG A 393 5.60 19.45 -6.14
C ARG A 393 6.96 19.33 -5.47
N ILE A 394 7.79 20.31 -5.75
CA ILE A 394 9.16 20.34 -5.23
C ILE A 394 9.17 20.91 -3.80
N TYR A 395 8.21 21.74 -3.45
CA TYR A 395 8.16 22.46 -2.17
C TYR A 395 7.03 21.91 -1.29
N ASN A 396 7.36 20.93 -0.45
CA ASN A 396 6.43 20.33 0.50
C ASN A 396 6.78 20.78 1.93
N TYR A 397 5.78 20.78 2.82
CA TYR A 397 5.92 21.16 4.22
C TYR A 397 6.60 20.05 5.02
N VAL A 398 7.00 20.36 6.25
CA VAL A 398 7.62 19.39 7.16
C VAL A 398 6.98 19.51 8.54
N ARG A 399 6.70 18.37 9.17
CA ARG A 399 6.36 18.29 10.59
C ARG A 399 7.45 17.46 11.27
N LEU A 400 8.25 18.11 12.10
CA LEU A 400 9.40 17.46 12.72
C LEU A 400 8.98 16.49 13.82
N VAL A 401 9.75 15.42 13.94
CA VAL A 401 9.58 14.37 14.94
C VAL A 401 10.91 14.14 15.68
N ARG A 402 10.82 13.54 16.85
CA ARG A 402 11.95 12.99 17.61
C ARG A 402 11.49 11.82 18.49
N GLY A 403 12.45 11.11 19.09
CA GLY A 403 12.15 9.96 19.96
C GLY A 403 11.80 8.69 19.18
N GLY A 404 10.89 7.87 19.71
CA GLY A 404 10.43 6.64 19.05
C GLY A 404 11.36 5.44 19.16
N ASN A 405 12.35 5.46 20.06
CA ASN A 405 13.35 4.40 20.24
C ASN A 405 14.17 4.05 18.98
N VAL A 406 14.32 5.00 18.05
CA VAL A 406 15.22 4.84 16.91
C VAL A 406 16.68 5.02 17.33
N ASN A 407 17.59 4.27 16.70
CA ASN A 407 19.03 4.44 16.86
C ASN A 407 19.58 5.17 15.64
N GLU A 408 20.35 6.23 15.89
CA GLU A 408 21.06 6.91 14.81
C GLU A 408 22.23 6.06 14.31
N THR A 409 22.37 5.94 12.99
CA THR A 409 23.46 5.23 12.34
C THR A 409 24.20 6.13 11.36
N LEU A 410 25.51 6.32 11.61
CA LEU A 410 26.34 7.22 10.83
C LEU A 410 26.68 6.70 9.43
N GLU A 411 26.58 5.38 9.20
CA GLU A 411 26.96 4.72 7.93
C GLU A 411 25.75 4.23 7.12
N GLY A 412 24.52 4.52 7.55
CA GLY A 412 23.31 3.86 7.05
C GLY A 412 23.03 2.56 7.81
N ASP A 413 22.02 1.79 7.37
CA ASP A 413 21.75 0.47 7.95
C ASP A 413 22.81 -0.54 7.50
N PRO A 414 23.67 -1.06 8.41
CA PRO A 414 24.71 -2.02 8.05
C PRO A 414 24.16 -3.40 7.69
N THR A 415 22.85 -3.64 7.90
CA THR A 415 22.17 -4.91 7.59
C THR A 415 21.42 -4.91 6.28
N ALA A 416 21.33 -3.75 5.60
CA ALA A 416 20.67 -3.63 4.31
C ALA A 416 21.35 -4.52 3.25
N ASP A 417 20.55 -5.32 2.56
CA ASP A 417 21.02 -6.24 1.53
C ASP A 417 21.20 -5.50 0.19
N ASP A 418 22.39 -5.62 -0.42
CA ASP A 418 22.69 -5.06 -1.75
C ASP A 418 22.21 -6.00 -2.88
N SER A 419 21.58 -7.15 -2.53
CA SER A 419 21.18 -8.19 -3.48
C SER A 419 19.82 -7.99 -4.15
N ALA A 420 19.10 -6.91 -3.81
CA ALA A 420 17.80 -6.55 -4.40
C ALA A 420 17.91 -5.99 -5.84
N SER A 421 18.64 -6.68 -6.71
CA SER A 421 18.47 -6.53 -8.16
C SER A 421 17.45 -7.56 -8.62
N TRP A 422 16.21 -7.13 -8.81
CA TRP A 422 15.18 -7.96 -9.42
C TRP A 422 15.63 -8.48 -10.79
N VAL A 423 15.74 -9.81 -10.93
CA VAL A 423 15.98 -10.51 -12.19
C VAL A 423 14.62 -10.83 -12.81
N GLY A 424 14.08 -9.92 -13.61
CA GLY A 424 12.94 -10.21 -14.46
C GLY A 424 13.16 -9.71 -15.88
N GLY A 425 13.54 -10.64 -16.76
CA GLY A 425 13.59 -10.40 -18.19
C GLY A 425 12.18 -10.28 -18.75
N ALA A 426 11.81 -9.09 -19.21
CA ALA A 426 10.67 -8.92 -20.12
C ALA A 426 10.97 -9.67 -21.45
N PRO A 427 10.00 -10.40 -22.02
CA PRO A 427 10.21 -11.09 -23.29
C PRO A 427 10.35 -10.10 -24.44
N ASP A 428 11.43 -10.27 -25.20
CA ASP A 428 11.65 -9.64 -26.51
C ASP A 428 10.47 -9.95 -27.43
N ASN A 429 9.66 -8.93 -27.73
CA ASN A 429 8.59 -8.99 -28.71
C ASN A 429 9.12 -8.52 -30.06
N THR A 430 9.92 -9.37 -30.72
CA THR A 430 10.23 -9.24 -32.14
C THR A 430 9.60 -10.38 -32.96
N GLY A 431 8.42 -10.08 -33.52
CA GLY A 431 7.96 -10.67 -34.77
C GLY A 431 6.90 -11.78 -34.67
N GLY A 432 5.69 -11.52 -35.18
CA GLY A 432 4.80 -12.60 -35.61
C GLY A 432 5.20 -13.17 -36.98
N PRO A 433 4.36 -14.00 -37.63
CA PRO A 433 3.72 -15.22 -37.13
C PRO A 433 4.17 -16.44 -37.97
N GLU A 434 4.37 -17.63 -37.40
CA GLU A 434 4.29 -18.90 -38.16
C GLU A 434 4.25 -20.14 -37.24
N GLY A 435 3.16 -20.91 -37.31
CA GLY A 435 3.17 -22.37 -37.47
C GLY A 435 3.61 -23.32 -36.33
N ALA A 436 2.60 -23.99 -35.75
CA ALA A 436 2.51 -25.45 -35.49
C ALA A 436 3.28 -26.11 -34.31
N GLY A 437 2.53 -26.50 -33.27
CA GLY A 437 2.35 -27.92 -32.88
C GLY A 437 3.19 -28.56 -31.74
N GLY A 438 2.75 -28.37 -30.48
CA GLY A 438 2.76 -29.30 -29.30
C GLY A 438 4.08 -29.92 -28.76
N PRO A 439 4.07 -30.67 -27.63
CA PRO A 439 3.13 -30.75 -26.50
C PRO A 439 3.72 -30.25 -25.15
N GLU A 440 2.86 -30.13 -24.14
CA GLU A 440 3.16 -29.82 -22.73
C GLU A 440 4.07 -30.86 -22.04
N GLY A 441 4.88 -30.40 -21.08
CA GLY A 441 5.22 -31.18 -19.88
C GLY A 441 6.66 -31.07 -19.37
N ALA A 442 6.88 -30.28 -18.32
CA ALA A 442 7.55 -30.65 -17.05
C ALA A 442 7.88 -29.36 -16.27
N GLY A 443 7.29 -29.19 -15.08
CA GLY A 443 7.59 -28.08 -14.18
C GLY A 443 9.01 -28.17 -13.62
N SER A 444 9.70 -27.03 -13.53
CA SER A 444 10.98 -26.90 -12.82
C SER A 444 10.74 -26.58 -11.35
N PRO A 445 11.41 -27.27 -10.41
CA PRO A 445 11.46 -26.88 -9.00
C PRO A 445 12.40 -25.69 -8.81
N GLY A 446 11.93 -24.63 -8.17
CA GLY A 446 12.71 -23.44 -7.84
C GLY A 446 13.70 -23.70 -6.70
N GLY A 447 14.98 -23.56 -7.01
CA GLY A 447 16.10 -23.47 -6.07
C GLY A 447 17.34 -22.96 -6.82
N MET A 448 18.21 -22.21 -6.15
CA MET A 448 19.41 -21.65 -6.78
C MET A 448 20.49 -22.74 -7.00
N PRO A 449 21.17 -22.79 -8.17
CA PRO A 449 22.28 -23.71 -8.40
C PRO A 449 23.50 -23.39 -7.51
N ASP A 450 24.05 -24.40 -6.84
CA ASP A 450 25.33 -24.34 -6.14
C ASP A 450 26.47 -24.51 -7.17
N PHE A 451 27.01 -23.40 -7.65
CA PHE A 451 28.08 -23.37 -8.64
C PHE A 451 29.40 -23.96 -8.13
N ALA A 452 29.66 -23.91 -6.83
CA ALA A 452 30.83 -24.55 -6.22
C ALA A 452 30.71 -26.09 -6.30
N ALA A 453 29.52 -26.63 -6.01
CA ALA A 453 29.24 -28.06 -6.13
C ALA A 453 29.17 -28.52 -7.60
N ALA A 454 28.62 -27.69 -8.50
CA ALA A 454 28.63 -27.95 -9.94
C ALA A 454 30.06 -27.99 -10.50
N ALA A 455 30.92 -27.04 -10.12
CA ALA A 455 32.33 -27.01 -10.52
C ALA A 455 33.09 -28.24 -10.00
N ALA A 456 32.83 -28.64 -8.75
CA ALA A 456 33.41 -29.85 -8.17
C ALA A 456 32.97 -31.12 -8.92
N THR A 457 31.72 -31.18 -9.38
CA THR A 457 31.18 -32.29 -10.19
C THR A 457 31.87 -32.39 -11.55
N LEU A 458 32.22 -31.25 -12.15
CA LEU A 458 32.93 -31.14 -13.42
C LEU A 458 34.45 -31.28 -13.29
N GLY A 459 34.98 -31.33 -12.06
CA GLY A 459 36.42 -31.44 -11.80
C GLY A 459 37.21 -30.17 -12.15
N ILE A 460 36.56 -29.02 -12.15
CA ILE A 460 37.13 -27.69 -12.40
C ILE A 460 36.96 -26.80 -11.17
N THR A 461 37.60 -25.64 -11.16
CA THR A 461 37.38 -24.62 -10.13
C THR A 461 36.10 -23.84 -10.40
N GLU A 462 35.50 -23.30 -9.34
CA GLU A 462 34.33 -22.42 -9.44
C GLU A 462 34.64 -21.18 -10.29
N GLU A 463 35.84 -20.62 -10.19
CA GLU A 463 36.30 -19.49 -11.02
C GLU A 463 36.37 -19.88 -12.51
N GLU A 464 36.82 -21.09 -12.85
CA GLU A 464 36.84 -21.59 -14.23
C GLU A 464 35.42 -21.83 -14.77
N LEU A 465 34.51 -22.32 -13.93
CA LEU A 465 33.10 -22.50 -14.29
C LEU A 465 32.43 -21.16 -14.55
N MET A 466 32.59 -20.20 -13.64
CA MET A 466 32.02 -18.86 -13.76
C MET A 466 32.61 -18.08 -14.94
N ALA A 467 33.91 -18.21 -15.18
CA ALA A 467 34.56 -17.59 -16.34
C ALA A 467 34.06 -18.18 -17.67
N ALA A 468 33.71 -19.47 -17.70
CA ALA A 468 33.15 -20.11 -18.90
C ALA A 468 31.67 -19.75 -19.13
N LEU A 469 30.89 -19.60 -18.05
CA LEU A 469 29.49 -19.17 -18.11
C LEU A 469 29.34 -17.69 -18.54
N GLY A 470 30.41 -16.91 -18.44
CA GLY A 470 30.46 -15.51 -18.84
C GLY A 470 30.01 -14.56 -17.73
N ASP A 471 30.20 -13.26 -17.97
CA ASP A 471 29.71 -12.20 -17.09
C ASP A 471 28.19 -12.14 -17.19
N SER A 472 27.49 -12.24 -16.06
CA SER A 472 26.02 -12.15 -15.98
C SER A 472 25.48 -10.82 -16.52
N ASN A 473 26.33 -9.80 -16.65
CA ASN A 473 26.00 -8.51 -17.26
C ASN A 473 25.98 -8.53 -18.81
N GLN A 474 26.39 -9.63 -19.46
CA GLN A 474 26.40 -9.75 -20.93
C GLN A 474 25.25 -10.59 -21.50
N GLY A 475 24.28 -10.99 -20.66
CA GLY A 475 23.14 -11.81 -21.03
C GLY A 475 23.14 -13.18 -20.36
N PRO A 476 22.12 -14.02 -20.61
CA PRO A 476 22.05 -15.36 -20.02
C PRO A 476 23.25 -16.23 -20.45
N PRO A 477 23.78 -17.10 -19.56
CA PRO A 477 24.91 -17.95 -19.88
C PRO A 477 24.64 -18.82 -21.12
N ASP A 478 25.51 -18.72 -22.12
CA ASP A 478 25.48 -19.62 -23.27
C ASP A 478 26.14 -20.94 -22.84
N PHE A 479 25.33 -21.89 -22.36
CA PHE A 479 25.80 -23.20 -21.91
C PHE A 479 26.52 -23.98 -23.02
N GLU A 480 26.20 -23.74 -24.30
CA GLU A 480 26.86 -24.38 -25.42
C GLU A 480 28.27 -23.79 -25.64
N ALA A 481 28.42 -22.47 -25.54
CA ALA A 481 29.71 -21.79 -25.58
C ALA A 481 30.57 -22.05 -24.33
N ALA A 482 29.94 -22.10 -23.16
CA ALA A 482 30.59 -22.40 -21.88
C ALA A 482 31.12 -23.84 -21.88
N ALA A 483 30.30 -24.81 -22.29
CA ALA A 483 30.72 -26.20 -22.43
C ALA A 483 31.84 -26.36 -23.45
N ALA A 484 31.78 -25.63 -24.57
CA ALA A 484 32.85 -25.61 -25.57
C ALA A 484 34.17 -25.04 -25.01
N THR A 485 34.09 -24.04 -24.12
CA THR A 485 35.26 -23.44 -23.44
C THR A 485 35.87 -24.40 -22.41
N LEU A 486 35.01 -25.15 -21.71
CA LEU A 486 35.41 -26.15 -20.70
C LEU A 486 35.81 -27.51 -21.30
N GLY A 487 35.59 -27.71 -22.61
CA GLY A 487 35.90 -28.97 -23.29
C GLY A 487 34.98 -30.14 -22.93
N ILE A 488 33.76 -29.83 -22.48
CA ILE A 488 32.70 -30.79 -22.11
C ILE A 488 31.48 -30.62 -23.03
N THR A 489 30.49 -31.49 -22.91
CA THR A 489 29.20 -31.32 -23.62
C THR A 489 28.27 -30.39 -22.85
N ALA A 490 27.37 -29.70 -23.57
CA ALA A 490 26.35 -28.84 -22.94
C ALA A 490 25.47 -29.64 -21.98
N GLU A 491 25.13 -30.88 -22.32
CA GLU A 491 24.37 -31.78 -21.46
C GLU A 491 25.12 -32.14 -20.16
N GLU A 492 26.45 -32.32 -20.20
CA GLU A 492 27.25 -32.55 -18.98
C GLU A 492 27.30 -31.31 -18.08
N LEU A 493 27.44 -30.11 -18.68
CA LEU A 493 27.43 -28.84 -17.97
C LEU A 493 26.05 -28.57 -17.33
N GLU A 494 24.99 -28.72 -18.09
CA GLU A 494 23.60 -28.55 -17.63
C GLU A 494 23.27 -29.54 -16.50
N ASN A 495 23.63 -30.81 -16.66
CA ASN A 495 23.40 -31.81 -15.61
C ASN A 495 24.18 -31.49 -14.32
N ALA A 496 25.40 -30.99 -14.42
CA ALA A 496 26.19 -30.62 -13.24
C ALA A 496 25.60 -29.41 -12.50
N VAL A 497 25.07 -28.42 -13.23
CA VAL A 497 24.42 -27.23 -12.65
C VAL A 497 23.05 -27.59 -12.07
N MET A 498 22.25 -28.38 -12.79
CA MET A 498 20.88 -28.75 -12.40
C MET A 498 20.82 -29.79 -11.28
N SER A 499 21.82 -30.66 -11.15
CA SER A 499 21.87 -31.67 -10.07
C SER A 499 22.34 -31.11 -8.73
N ASN A 500 22.88 -29.89 -8.72
CA ASN A 500 23.37 -29.20 -7.52
C ASN A 500 22.51 -27.97 -7.19
N ILE A 501 21.21 -28.03 -7.44
CA ILE A 501 20.26 -27.05 -6.93
C ILE A 501 20.09 -27.27 -5.42
N SER A 502 20.46 -26.28 -4.60
CA SER A 502 20.49 -26.43 -3.14
C SER A 502 19.08 -26.68 -2.59
N SER A 503 18.92 -27.82 -1.91
CA SER A 503 17.79 -28.02 -0.99
C SER A 503 18.27 -27.71 0.42
N SER A 504 17.73 -26.64 1.00
CA SER A 504 17.96 -26.25 2.39
C SER A 504 17.73 -27.44 3.33
N THR A 505 18.80 -27.92 3.98
CA THR A 505 18.70 -28.84 5.12
C THR A 505 19.48 -28.27 6.30
N ASP A 506 18.73 -27.89 7.32
CA ASP A 506 19.19 -27.47 8.66
C ASP A 506 20.08 -28.57 9.30
N PRO A 507 21.29 -28.25 9.82
CA PRO A 507 22.17 -29.23 10.45
C PRO A 507 21.70 -29.81 11.79
N ASN A 508 20.53 -29.45 12.33
CA ASN A 508 20.08 -29.85 13.68
C ASN A 508 18.86 -30.78 13.78
N GLN A 509 18.54 -31.59 12.76
CA GLN A 509 17.45 -32.58 12.87
C GLN A 509 17.96 -34.00 13.21
N PRO A 510 17.43 -34.70 14.24
CA PRO A 510 17.83 -36.07 14.54
C PRO A 510 17.22 -37.08 13.55
N ALA A 511 18.06 -38.00 13.07
CA ALA A 511 17.76 -38.95 11.99
C ALA A 511 16.54 -39.86 12.26
N ALA A 512 15.56 -39.82 11.35
CA ALA A 512 14.51 -40.83 11.24
C ALA A 512 14.98 -42.02 10.37
N GLN A 513 14.66 -43.23 10.82
CA GLN A 513 14.99 -44.52 10.19
C GLN A 513 14.08 -44.84 8.98
N PRO A 514 14.49 -45.73 8.05
CA PRO A 514 13.84 -45.88 6.74
C PRO A 514 12.68 -46.88 6.74
N THR A 515 11.64 -46.61 5.93
CA THR A 515 10.64 -47.61 5.50
C THR A 515 10.39 -47.52 3.99
N ASP A 516 10.04 -48.67 3.42
CA ASP A 516 10.23 -49.08 2.04
C ASP A 516 8.96 -49.12 1.17
N ALA A 517 9.20 -49.38 -0.11
CA ALA A 517 8.25 -49.40 -1.21
C ALA A 517 7.25 -50.55 -1.18
N SER A 518 5.95 -50.25 -1.29
CA SER A 518 4.98 -51.13 -1.99
C SER A 518 3.61 -50.47 -2.22
N GLY A 519 3.33 -50.16 -3.49
CA GLY A 519 2.08 -50.56 -4.18
C GLY A 519 0.74 -49.96 -3.76
N TYR A 520 0.18 -49.14 -4.66
CA TYR A 520 -1.27 -48.90 -4.88
C TYR A 520 -2.14 -50.17 -4.85
N PRO A 521 -3.48 -50.11 -4.55
CA PRO A 521 -4.50 -49.79 -5.59
C PRO A 521 -5.87 -49.16 -5.19
N ALA A 522 -6.40 -48.32 -6.11
CA ALA A 522 -7.71 -48.22 -6.80
C ALA A 522 -9.14 -48.37 -6.19
N ALA A 523 -10.06 -47.55 -6.79
CA ALA A 523 -11.51 -47.73 -7.11
C ALA A 523 -12.58 -47.28 -6.07
N ALA A 524 -13.78 -46.74 -6.38
CA ALA A 524 -14.50 -46.34 -7.61
C ALA A 524 -15.81 -45.56 -7.28
N ALA A 525 -16.29 -44.76 -8.26
CA ALA A 525 -17.67 -44.51 -8.76
C ALA A 525 -18.86 -44.12 -7.84
N ASP A 526 -19.59 -43.05 -8.19
CA ASP A 526 -20.89 -43.15 -8.89
C ASP A 526 -21.45 -41.78 -9.36
N GLN A 527 -22.06 -41.78 -10.55
CA GLN A 527 -22.95 -40.76 -11.15
C GLN A 527 -24.26 -41.47 -11.52
N PRO A 528 -25.39 -40.74 -11.64
CA PRO A 528 -26.10 -40.85 -12.92
C PRO A 528 -26.76 -39.57 -13.44
N THR A 529 -26.88 -39.59 -14.76
CA THR A 529 -27.47 -38.71 -15.78
C THR A 529 -29.00 -38.66 -15.82
N ASP A 530 -29.60 -37.59 -16.37
CA ASP A 530 -30.56 -37.70 -17.48
C ASP A 530 -30.74 -36.38 -18.27
N ALA A 531 -31.13 -36.49 -19.55
CA ALA A 531 -31.26 -35.46 -20.57
C ALA A 531 -32.67 -35.40 -21.20
N SER A 532 -33.00 -34.29 -21.89
CA SER A 532 -33.83 -34.17 -23.13
C SER A 532 -34.36 -32.72 -23.25
N SER A 533 -34.06 -31.91 -24.28
CA SER A 533 -34.33 -31.92 -25.75
C SER A 533 -35.55 -31.08 -26.16
N GLY A 534 -35.38 -30.15 -27.12
CA GLY A 534 -36.50 -29.52 -27.84
C GLY A 534 -36.11 -28.31 -28.70
N GLN A 535 -35.91 -28.53 -30.01
CA GLN A 535 -35.67 -27.55 -31.09
C GLN A 535 -36.97 -27.22 -31.86
N GLN A 536 -36.89 -26.19 -32.72
CA GLN A 536 -37.65 -25.83 -33.96
C GLN A 536 -38.27 -24.42 -33.86
N ASP A 537 -38.34 -23.52 -34.83
CA ASP A 537 -37.89 -23.32 -36.23
C ASP A 537 -38.33 -21.86 -36.61
N GLY A 538 -37.71 -21.19 -37.60
CA GLY A 538 -38.08 -19.84 -38.14
C GLY A 538 -39.38 -19.83 -38.99
N PRO A 539 -39.68 -18.85 -39.90
CA PRO A 539 -38.78 -17.89 -40.59
C PRO A 539 -39.39 -16.51 -41.09
N GLN A 540 -38.59 -15.77 -41.91
CA GLN A 540 -38.94 -14.86 -43.05
C GLN A 540 -39.30 -13.35 -42.90
N GLY A 541 -38.56 -12.47 -43.63
CA GLY A 541 -39.13 -11.34 -44.41
C GLY A 541 -38.44 -9.95 -44.40
N ASP A 542 -37.71 -9.60 -45.47
CA ASP A 542 -37.07 -8.32 -45.94
C ASP A 542 -38.08 -7.12 -46.13
N PRO A 543 -37.76 -5.83 -46.51
CA PRO A 543 -36.50 -5.21 -46.99
C PRO A 543 -36.13 -3.74 -46.60
N GLY A 544 -34.84 -3.40 -46.74
CA GLY A 544 -34.32 -2.17 -47.38
C GLY A 544 -34.37 -0.79 -46.69
N GLY A 545 -33.20 -0.17 -46.48
CA GLY A 545 -33.08 1.29 -46.26
C GLY A 545 -31.74 1.75 -45.68
N GLN A 546 -30.92 2.39 -46.52
CA GLN A 546 -29.57 2.92 -46.28
C GLN A 546 -29.37 3.76 -45.00
N GLY A 547 -28.21 3.61 -44.36
CA GLY A 547 -27.67 4.59 -43.41
C GLY A 547 -26.43 4.12 -42.65
N GLY A 548 -25.24 4.46 -43.17
CA GLY A 548 -23.98 4.74 -42.45
C GLY A 548 -23.44 3.76 -41.39
N GLN A 549 -22.33 3.10 -41.70
CA GLN A 549 -20.97 3.42 -41.18
C GLN A 549 -20.09 2.18 -41.25
N GLN A 550 -19.12 2.23 -42.16
CA GLN A 550 -17.96 1.35 -42.15
C GLN A 550 -16.97 1.86 -41.10
N SER A 551 -16.55 0.90 -40.27
CA SER A 551 -15.38 0.88 -39.41
C SER A 551 -14.09 1.30 -40.10
N GLY A 552 -13.28 2.14 -39.43
CA GLY A 552 -11.85 2.27 -39.70
C GLY A 552 -11.24 3.62 -39.31
N ARG A 553 -10.54 3.65 -38.15
CA ARG A 553 -9.47 4.59 -37.72
C ARG A 553 -9.77 6.10 -37.68
N GLY A 554 -9.82 6.68 -36.48
CA GLY A 554 -9.65 8.12 -36.18
C GLY A 554 -9.37 8.26 -34.69
N GLY A 555 -8.31 8.93 -34.21
CA GLY A 555 -7.99 10.33 -34.46
C GLY A 555 -8.62 11.15 -33.32
N GLN A 556 -7.81 11.77 -32.45
CA GLN A 556 -8.28 12.66 -31.38
C GLN A 556 -9.30 13.67 -31.91
N PRO A 557 -10.31 14.09 -31.12
CA PRO A 557 -11.23 15.14 -31.56
C PRO A 557 -10.45 16.44 -31.73
N MET A 558 -10.19 16.83 -32.99
CA MET A 558 -9.75 18.20 -33.29
C MET A 558 -10.90 19.16 -32.96
N ILE A 559 -10.58 20.23 -32.25
CA ILE A 559 -11.50 21.34 -32.00
C ILE A 559 -11.97 21.89 -33.36
N ASP A 560 -13.29 21.90 -33.56
CA ASP A 560 -13.90 22.51 -34.73
C ASP A 560 -13.94 24.03 -34.55
N PHE A 561 -12.94 24.72 -35.10
CA PHE A 561 -12.78 26.17 -34.97
C PHE A 561 -13.94 26.95 -35.62
N ALA A 562 -14.64 26.36 -36.59
CA ALA A 562 -15.83 26.96 -37.18
C ALA A 562 -16.97 27.00 -36.15
N VAL A 563 -17.19 25.89 -35.44
CA VAL A 563 -18.20 25.80 -34.37
C VAL A 563 -17.84 26.71 -33.19
N ALA A 564 -16.58 26.75 -32.78
CA ALA A 564 -16.13 27.62 -31.71
C ALA A 564 -16.28 29.12 -32.07
N ALA A 565 -16.00 29.49 -33.32
CA ALA A 565 -16.16 30.85 -33.79
C ALA A 565 -17.64 31.28 -33.85
N GLU A 566 -18.53 30.38 -34.28
CA GLU A 566 -19.98 30.62 -34.27
C GLU A 566 -20.50 30.90 -32.85
N GLN A 567 -20.05 30.12 -31.86
CA GLN A 567 -20.43 30.32 -30.45
C GLN A 567 -19.89 31.63 -29.86
N LEU A 568 -18.72 32.07 -30.32
CA LEU A 568 -18.10 33.34 -29.90
C LEU A 568 -18.61 34.54 -30.71
N GLY A 569 -19.49 34.34 -31.69
CA GLY A 569 -20.03 35.40 -32.54
C GLY A 569 -18.99 36.09 -33.43
N VAL A 570 -17.89 35.39 -33.73
CA VAL A 570 -16.80 35.86 -34.61
C VAL A 570 -16.69 34.94 -35.83
N THR A 571 -15.92 35.34 -36.85
CA THR A 571 -15.59 34.42 -37.95
C THR A 571 -14.46 33.49 -37.53
N GLU A 572 -14.42 32.29 -38.09
CA GLU A 572 -13.34 31.31 -37.87
C GLU A 572 -11.95 31.91 -38.13
N GLU A 573 -11.82 32.73 -39.17
CA GLU A 573 -10.60 33.45 -39.51
C GLU A 573 -10.15 34.44 -38.41
N VAL A 574 -11.11 35.11 -37.74
CA VAL A 574 -10.81 36.00 -36.60
C VAL A 574 -10.39 35.20 -35.37
N LEU A 575 -11.03 34.05 -35.12
CA LEU A 575 -10.67 33.17 -34.01
C LEU A 575 -9.27 32.58 -34.20
N LEU A 576 -8.95 32.09 -35.40
CA LEU A 576 -7.63 31.54 -35.73
C LEU A 576 -6.53 32.61 -35.64
N ALA A 577 -6.80 33.83 -36.13
CA ALA A 577 -5.88 34.96 -36.01
C ALA A 577 -5.65 35.37 -34.54
N ALA A 578 -6.69 35.36 -33.70
CA ALA A 578 -6.59 35.66 -32.28
C ALA A 578 -5.77 34.59 -31.51
N LEU A 579 -5.86 33.33 -31.95
CA LEU A 579 -5.09 32.21 -31.40
C LEU A 579 -3.66 32.13 -31.99
N GLY A 580 -3.28 33.03 -32.90
CA GLY A 580 -1.96 33.03 -33.53
C GLY A 580 -1.73 31.86 -34.50
N ILE A 581 -2.78 31.15 -34.88
CA ILE A 581 -2.73 29.99 -35.79
C ILE A 581 -2.83 30.52 -37.22
N GLN A 582 -1.72 30.56 -37.95
CA GLN A 582 -1.76 30.85 -39.39
C GLN A 582 -2.29 29.63 -40.14
N GLU A 583 -3.24 29.85 -41.06
CA GLU A 583 -3.76 28.78 -41.92
C GLU A 583 -2.60 28.09 -42.66
N GLY A 584 -2.36 26.82 -42.32
CA GLY A 584 -1.54 25.90 -43.11
C GLY A 584 -0.06 25.75 -42.75
N GLY A 585 0.38 26.01 -41.51
CA GLY A 585 1.77 25.73 -41.11
C GLY A 585 1.94 25.38 -39.63
N MET A 586 2.43 24.16 -39.37
CA MET A 586 2.87 23.68 -38.04
C MET A 586 4.06 24.52 -37.56
N PRO A 587 4.10 25.05 -36.31
CA PRO A 587 5.32 25.64 -35.76
C PRO A 587 6.16 24.59 -35.00
N PRO A 588 7.50 24.61 -35.17
CA PRO A 588 8.44 23.75 -34.47
C PRO A 588 8.78 24.29 -33.07
N GLY A 589 9.25 23.41 -32.20
CA GLY A 589 9.59 23.71 -30.80
C GLY A 589 10.63 24.82 -30.61
N GLY A 590 10.58 25.45 -29.43
CA GLY A 590 11.60 26.36 -28.92
C GLY A 590 11.06 27.36 -27.87
N GLN A 591 11.46 27.13 -26.61
CA GLN A 591 11.51 28.04 -25.44
C GLN A 591 10.31 28.95 -25.09
N PRO A 592 9.83 28.94 -23.82
CA PRO A 592 9.03 30.05 -23.31
C PRO A 592 9.91 31.28 -23.02
N PRO A 593 9.43 32.51 -23.30
CA PRO A 593 10.10 33.73 -22.90
C PRO A 593 9.83 34.08 -21.43
N ALA A 594 10.80 34.76 -20.84
CA ALA A 594 10.83 35.27 -19.48
C ALA A 594 9.66 36.21 -19.13
N GLY A 595 9.13 36.02 -17.92
CA GLY A 595 8.99 37.09 -16.92
C GLY A 595 7.76 38.01 -16.94
N ARG A 596 6.92 37.81 -15.91
CA ARG A 596 6.33 38.79 -14.96
C ARG A 596 5.22 39.76 -15.43
N PRO A 597 4.43 40.33 -14.49
CA PRO A 597 4.48 40.22 -13.02
C PRO A 597 3.34 39.42 -12.38
#